data_AF-A0A9Q1MYY7-F1
#
_entry.id   AF-A0A9Q1MYY7-F1
#
_cell.length_a   1.000
_cell.length_b   1.000
_cell.length_c   1.000
_cell.angle_alpha   90.00
_cell.angle_beta   90.00
_cell.angle_gamma   90.00
#
_symmetry.space_group_name_H-M   'P 1'
#
loop_
_entity.id
_entity.type
_entity.pdbx_description
1 polymer ?
#
loop_
_entity_poly.entity_id
_entity_poly.type
_entity_poly.pdbx_seq_one_letter_code
_entity_poly.pdbx_strand_id
1 'polypeptide(L)'
;MALIRSSGHNVTAIDLAASGINSQQPLDVPSISQHFKPLMNFMASLPSNKKVILVGHSLGGLAISRAMETFPRKISAAVFVSVAMPGPTLNISIIMKELLRQQNLQLDNRYTYDNGPNNPPTTFNFGQKYLAAYV
;
A
#
# COMPACT_ATOMS: atom_id res chain seq x y z
N MET A 1 11.85 -12.39 3.22
CA MET A 1 11.48 -12.74 4.62
C MET A 1 12.50 -13.62 5.31
N ALA A 2 12.98 -14.72 4.70
CA ALA A 2 13.94 -15.65 5.32
C ALA A 2 15.21 -14.97 5.87
N LEU A 3 15.83 -14.07 5.09
CA LEU A 3 17.06 -13.36 5.51
C LEU A 3 16.87 -12.50 6.78
N ILE A 4 15.75 -11.79 6.89
CA ILE A 4 15.46 -10.93 8.05
C ILE A 4 15.18 -11.79 9.29
N ARG A 5 14.55 -12.96 9.10
CA ARG A 5 14.35 -13.93 10.19
C ARG A 5 15.66 -14.56 10.63
N SER A 6 16.54 -14.96 9.69
CA SER A 6 17.84 -15.55 10.03
C SER A 6 18.78 -14.58 10.72
N SER A 7 18.60 -13.26 10.53
CA SER A 7 19.34 -12.24 11.29
C SER A 7 18.76 -11.96 12.69
N GLY A 8 17.80 -12.79 13.15
CA GLY A 8 17.27 -12.73 14.51
C GLY A 8 16.07 -11.80 14.71
N HIS A 9 15.45 -11.29 13.64
CA HIS A 9 14.27 -10.43 13.77
C HIS A 9 12.97 -11.21 13.61
N ASN A 10 11.96 -10.82 14.39
CA ASN A 10 10.59 -11.27 14.14
C ASN A 10 9.99 -10.47 12.97
N VAL A 11 9.31 -11.17 12.08
CA VAL A 11 8.73 -10.58 10.87
C VAL A 11 7.29 -11.03 10.72
N THR A 12 6.41 -10.08 10.42
CA THR A 12 5.00 -10.36 10.09
C THR A 12 4.73 -9.78 8.71
N ALA A 13 4.38 -10.63 7.75
CA ALA A 13 3.84 -10.20 6.47
C ALA A 13 2.31 -10.18 6.60
N ILE A 14 1.69 -9.02 6.34
CA ILE A 14 0.25 -8.83 6.52
C ILE A 14 -0.39 -8.79 5.14
N ASP A 15 -1.31 -9.72 4.91
CA ASP A 15 -2.22 -9.63 3.78
C ASP A 15 -3.29 -8.58 4.08
N LEU A 16 -3.32 -7.54 3.24
CA LEU A 16 -4.37 -6.53 3.27
C LEU A 16 -5.71 -7.11 2.80
N ALA A 17 -6.79 -6.35 2.99
CA ALA A 17 -8.12 -6.81 2.61
C ALA A 17 -8.18 -7.09 1.10
N ALA A 18 -8.74 -8.21 0.67
CA ALA A 18 -8.73 -8.63 -0.73
C ALA A 18 -7.31 -8.77 -1.35
N SER A 19 -6.33 -9.20 -0.56
CA SER A 19 -4.96 -9.52 -1.02
C SER A 19 -4.47 -10.84 -0.42
N GLY A 20 -3.54 -11.50 -1.12
CA GLY A 20 -2.93 -12.75 -0.64
C GLY A 20 -3.98 -13.83 -0.37
N ILE A 21 -3.99 -14.38 0.84
CA ILE A 21 -4.96 -15.41 1.26
C ILE A 21 -6.25 -14.83 1.88
N ASN A 22 -6.41 -13.51 1.90
CA ASN A 22 -7.63 -12.88 2.40
C ASN A 22 -8.82 -13.24 1.50
N SER A 23 -9.92 -13.70 2.10
CA SER A 23 -11.08 -14.23 1.35
C SER A 23 -12.02 -13.16 0.79
N GLN A 24 -11.83 -11.88 1.13
CA GLN A 24 -12.68 -10.79 0.62
C GLN A 24 -12.38 -10.56 -0.86
N GLN A 25 -13.40 -10.31 -1.65
CA GLN A 25 -13.19 -9.94 -3.05
C GLN A 25 -12.87 -8.44 -3.16
N PRO A 26 -12.09 -8.00 -4.17
CA PRO A 26 -11.77 -6.59 -4.35
C PRO A 26 -13.00 -5.68 -4.42
N LEU A 27 -14.09 -6.16 -5.04
CA LEU A 27 -15.34 -5.41 -5.16
C LEU A 27 -16.08 -5.23 -3.81
N ASP A 28 -15.82 -6.12 -2.84
CA ASP A 28 -16.38 -6.02 -1.48
C ASP A 28 -15.58 -5.06 -0.58
N VAL A 29 -14.47 -4.51 -1.09
CA VAL A 29 -13.58 -3.57 -0.39
C VAL A 29 -13.57 -2.22 -1.12
N PRO A 30 -14.68 -1.47 -1.13
CA PRO A 30 -14.84 -0.25 -1.92
C PRO A 30 -14.01 0.94 -1.43
N SER A 31 -13.32 0.83 -0.29
CA SER A 31 -12.55 1.93 0.27
C SER A 31 -11.16 1.51 0.73
N ILE A 32 -10.22 2.45 0.58
CA ILE A 32 -8.83 2.25 0.99
C ILE A 32 -8.69 2.02 2.51
N SER A 33 -9.59 2.58 3.32
CA SER A 33 -9.62 2.35 4.76
C SER A 33 -10.01 0.91 5.11
N GLN A 34 -10.96 0.32 4.37
CA GLN A 34 -11.28 -1.11 4.51
C GLN A 34 -10.12 -1.98 4.02
N HIS A 35 -9.47 -1.61 2.91
CA HIS A 35 -8.28 -2.31 2.42
C HIS A 35 -7.16 -2.37 3.47
N PHE A 36 -6.94 -1.28 4.20
CA PHE A 36 -5.91 -1.20 5.25
C PHE A 36 -6.30 -1.84 6.59
N LYS A 37 -7.56 -2.25 6.76
CA LYS A 37 -8.10 -2.73 8.05
C LYS A 37 -7.26 -3.84 8.69
N PRO A 38 -6.73 -4.85 7.97
CA PRO A 38 -5.87 -5.87 8.59
C PRO A 38 -4.61 -5.29 9.26
N LEU A 39 -3.92 -4.35 8.62
CA LEU A 39 -2.77 -3.66 9.21
C LEU A 39 -3.17 -2.83 10.42
N MET A 40 -4.28 -2.10 10.33
CA MET A 40 -4.75 -1.26 11.43
C MET A 40 -5.14 -2.08 12.67
N ASN A 41 -5.79 -3.23 12.46
CA ASN A 41 -6.13 -4.17 13.53
C ASN A 41 -4.88 -4.76 14.18
N PHE A 42 -3.87 -5.14 13.39
CA PHE A 42 -2.58 -5.60 13.90
C PHE A 42 -1.89 -4.51 14.74
N MET A 43 -1.84 -3.27 14.26
CA MET A 43 -1.24 -2.17 15.01
C MET A 43 -2.00 -1.84 16.29
N ALA A 44 -3.34 -1.97 16.28
CA ALA A 44 -4.17 -1.78 17.46
C ALA A 44 -3.90 -2.85 18.53
N SER A 45 -3.68 -4.11 18.13
CA SER A 45 -3.46 -5.23 19.06
C SER A 45 -2.08 -5.25 19.72
N LEU A 46 -1.10 -4.51 19.19
CA LEU A 46 0.23 -4.40 19.80
C LEU A 46 0.16 -3.80 21.22
N PRO A 47 0.88 -4.36 22.21
CA PRO A 47 1.03 -3.76 23.54
C PRO A 47 1.62 -2.34 23.47
N SER A 48 1.25 -1.47 24.42
CA SER A 48 1.68 -0.06 24.44
C SER A 48 3.19 0.12 24.56
N ASN A 49 3.91 -0.85 25.12
CA ASN A 49 5.37 -0.84 25.28
C ASN A 49 6.12 -1.47 24.09
N LYS A 50 5.43 -1.96 23.07
CA LYS A 50 6.05 -2.56 21.87
C LYS A 50 6.03 -1.57 20.72
N LYS A 51 7.18 -1.45 20.04
CA LYS A 51 7.31 -0.71 18.78
C LYS A 51 7.68 -1.65 17.65
N VAL A 52 7.24 -1.32 16.44
CA VAL A 52 7.56 -2.05 15.22
C VAL A 52 8.26 -1.16 14.19
N ILE A 53 8.94 -1.79 13.23
CA ILE A 53 9.39 -1.14 12.01
C ILE A 53 8.36 -1.50 10.93
N LEU A 54 7.76 -0.48 10.31
CA LEU A 54 6.86 -0.67 9.19
C LEU A 54 7.65 -0.61 7.89
N VAL A 55 7.37 -1.53 6.97
CA VAL A 55 7.98 -1.56 5.64
C VAL A 55 6.85 -1.63 4.62
N GLY A 56 6.72 -0.59 3.79
CA GLY A 56 5.67 -0.46 2.78
C GLY A 56 6.30 -0.42 1.39
N HIS A 57 5.96 -1.39 0.55
CA HIS A 57 6.39 -1.45 -0.85
C HIS A 57 5.28 -0.92 -1.75
N SER A 58 5.61 -0.06 -2.72
CA SER A 58 4.63 0.48 -3.68
C SER A 58 3.39 1.06 -2.95
N LEU A 59 2.17 0.67 -3.33
CA LEU A 59 0.92 1.08 -2.67
C LEU A 59 0.87 0.74 -1.17
N GLY A 60 1.66 -0.23 -0.69
CA GLY A 60 1.83 -0.50 0.73
C GLY A 60 2.38 0.69 1.52
N GLY A 61 3.07 1.63 0.85
CA GLY A 61 3.47 2.92 1.41
C GLY A 61 2.28 3.71 2.00
N LEU A 62 1.13 3.69 1.32
CA LEU A 62 -0.08 4.37 1.80
C LEU A 62 -0.64 3.72 3.07
N ALA A 63 -0.60 2.40 3.15
CA ALA A 63 -1.06 1.65 4.31
C ALA A 63 -0.21 2.01 5.55
N ILE A 64 1.11 2.05 5.39
CA ILE A 64 2.00 2.40 6.50
C ILE A 64 1.92 3.88 6.88
N SER A 65 1.72 4.80 5.93
CA SER A 65 1.46 6.21 6.23
C SER A 65 0.21 6.37 7.11
N ARG A 66 -0.86 5.64 6.80
CA ARG A 66 -2.08 5.66 7.63
C ARG A 66 -1.83 5.10 9.04
N ALA A 67 -1.03 4.04 9.15
CA ALA A 67 -0.63 3.51 10.44
C ALA A 67 0.25 4.49 11.24
N MET A 68 1.13 5.25 10.58
CA MET A 68 1.93 6.30 11.20
C MET A 68 1.08 7.43 11.80
N GLU A 69 0.05 7.87 11.09
CA GLU A 69 -0.90 8.88 11.60
C GLU A 69 -1.66 8.38 12.83
N THR A 70 -2.07 7.11 12.80
CA THR A 70 -2.99 6.55 13.82
C THR A 70 -2.26 6.02 15.06
N PHE A 71 -1.06 5.44 14.88
CA PHE A 71 -0.30 4.76 15.94
C PHE A 71 1.15 5.27 16.05
N PRO A 72 1.41 6.59 16.06
CA PRO A 72 2.77 7.13 15.99
C PRO A 72 3.68 6.63 17.13
N ARG A 73 3.11 6.36 18.32
CA ARG A 73 3.87 5.87 19.48
C ARG A 73 4.28 4.40 19.40
N LYS A 74 3.65 3.62 18.51
CA LYS A 74 3.92 2.18 18.32
C LYS A 74 4.90 1.90 17.16
N ILE A 75 5.44 2.93 16.53
CA ILE A 75 6.31 2.80 15.36
C ILE A 75 7.68 3.36 15.71
N SER A 76 8.73 2.56 15.49
CA SER A 76 10.12 2.99 15.69
C SER A 76 10.70 3.62 14.43
N ALA A 77 10.34 3.08 13.26
CA ALA A 77 10.73 3.58 11.95
C ALA A 77 9.73 3.12 10.89
N ALA A 78 9.66 3.85 9.79
CA ALA A 78 8.88 3.51 8.61
C ALA A 78 9.80 3.54 7.38
N VAL A 79 9.76 2.49 6.57
CA VAL A 79 10.61 2.31 5.39
C VAL A 79 9.69 2.23 4.16
N PHE A 80 9.89 3.15 3.23
CA PHE A 80 9.14 3.25 1.97
C PHE A 80 10.02 2.69 0.85
N VAL A 81 9.58 1.61 0.22
CA VAL A 81 10.33 0.92 -0.84
C VAL A 81 9.63 1.18 -2.17
N SER A 82 10.39 1.65 -3.17
CA SER A 82 9.92 1.91 -4.55
C SER A 82 8.63 2.76 -4.64
N VAL A 83 8.46 3.71 -3.71
CA VAL A 83 7.29 4.60 -3.65
C VAL A 83 7.67 5.94 -3.04
N ALA A 84 6.96 7.01 -3.42
CA ALA A 84 7.04 8.29 -2.73
C ALA A 84 6.48 8.17 -1.30
N MET A 85 7.09 8.90 -0.36
CA MET A 85 6.65 8.97 1.04
C MET A 85 5.67 10.15 1.21
N PRO A 86 4.37 9.90 1.43
CA PRO A 86 3.42 10.96 1.75
C PRO A 86 3.76 11.62 3.08
N GLY A 87 3.51 12.91 3.18
CA GLY A 87 3.67 13.69 4.40
C GLY A 87 2.51 14.65 4.62
N PRO A 88 2.47 15.34 5.77
CA PRO A 88 1.38 16.27 6.12
C PRO A 88 1.14 17.36 5.06
N THR A 89 2.20 17.82 4.41
CA THR A 89 2.15 18.82 3.32
C THR A 89 2.18 18.20 1.92
N LEU A 90 2.76 17.01 1.79
CA LEU A 90 2.86 16.25 0.54
C LEU A 90 1.85 15.10 0.56
N ASN A 91 0.57 15.43 0.39
CA ASN A 91 -0.48 14.43 0.39
C ASN A 91 -0.48 13.60 -0.91
N ILE A 92 -1.18 12.46 -0.88
CA ILE A 92 -1.20 11.52 -2.01
C ILE A 92 -1.77 12.13 -3.29
N SER A 93 -2.70 13.09 -3.21
CA SER A 93 -3.23 13.72 -4.42
C SER A 93 -2.18 14.54 -5.16
N ILE A 94 -1.26 15.19 -4.43
CA ILE A 94 -0.13 15.94 -5.02
C ILE A 94 0.85 14.96 -5.65
N ILE A 95 1.22 13.90 -4.95
CA ILE A 95 2.11 12.85 -5.45
C ILE A 95 1.54 12.23 -6.73
N MET A 96 0.26 11.83 -6.73
CA MET A 96 -0.38 11.22 -7.89
C MET A 96 -0.49 12.19 -9.07
N LYS A 97 -0.79 13.47 -8.82
CA LYS A 97 -0.80 14.49 -9.88
C LYS A 97 0.57 14.62 -10.54
N GLU A 98 1.65 14.68 -9.77
CA GLU A 98 3.01 14.78 -10.32
C GLU A 98 3.42 13.49 -11.06
N LEU A 99 3.12 12.33 -10.47
CA LEU A 99 3.39 11.03 -11.09
C LEU A 99 2.67 10.91 -12.44
N LEU A 100 1.40 11.31 -12.50
CA LEU A 100 0.61 11.33 -13.74
C LEU A 100 1.04 12.44 -14.71
N ARG A 101 1.74 13.49 -14.26
CA ARG A 101 2.27 14.57 -15.11
C ARG A 101 3.54 14.14 -15.84
N GLN A 102 4.38 13.31 -15.23
CA GLN A 102 5.66 12.85 -15.79
C GLN A 102 5.50 11.78 -16.88
N GLN A 103 4.46 11.86 -17.72
CA GLN A 103 3.95 10.74 -18.54
C GLN A 103 5.02 10.04 -19.40
N ASN A 104 5.36 8.81 -18.95
CA ASN A 104 5.59 7.60 -19.75
C ASN A 104 4.85 6.38 -19.15
N LEU A 105 3.93 6.60 -18.19
CA LEU A 105 3.17 5.56 -17.49
C LEU A 105 2.11 4.87 -18.36
N GLN A 106 1.98 5.27 -19.62
CA GLN A 106 0.81 4.99 -20.44
C GLN A 106 1.05 3.94 -21.52
N LEU A 107 2.15 3.17 -21.46
CA LEU A 107 2.50 2.15 -22.46
C LEU A 107 1.33 1.20 -22.76
N ASP A 108 1.18 0.13 -22.00
CA ASP A 108 0.09 -0.84 -22.15
C ASP A 108 -0.65 -1.09 -20.82
N ASN A 109 -0.46 -0.18 -19.85
CA ASN A 109 -1.22 -0.14 -18.61
C ASN A 109 -2.71 0.12 -18.90
N ARG A 110 -3.61 -0.53 -18.16
CA ARG A 110 -5.06 -0.47 -18.42
C ARG A 110 -5.86 -0.30 -17.13
N TYR A 111 -6.89 0.54 -17.21
CA TYR A 111 -7.94 0.61 -16.20
C TYR A 111 -9.13 -0.26 -16.63
N THR A 112 -9.79 -0.92 -15.67
CA THR A 112 -11.10 -1.55 -15.87
C THR A 112 -12.18 -0.83 -15.06
N TYR A 113 -13.43 -1.01 -15.49
CA TYR A 113 -14.60 -0.29 -14.97
C TYR A 113 -15.73 -1.29 -14.72
N ASP A 114 -15.51 -2.22 -13.80
CA ASP A 114 -16.42 -3.36 -13.59
C ASP A 114 -17.79 -2.91 -13.04
N ASN A 115 -17.84 -1.72 -12.42
CA ASN A 115 -19.07 -1.07 -11.98
C ASN A 115 -19.74 -0.23 -13.08
N GLY A 116 -19.27 -0.31 -14.33
CA GLY A 116 -19.78 0.44 -15.48
C GLY A 116 -18.89 1.64 -15.87
N PRO A 117 -18.91 2.06 -17.15
CA PRO A 117 -17.95 3.00 -17.72
C PRO A 117 -18.06 4.44 -17.18
N ASN A 118 -19.19 4.80 -16.56
CA ASN A 118 -19.41 6.12 -15.96
C ASN A 118 -18.99 6.19 -14.48
N ASN A 119 -18.50 5.09 -13.92
CA ASN A 119 -18.02 5.01 -12.54
C ASN A 119 -16.49 5.10 -12.50
N PRO A 120 -15.88 5.41 -11.34
CA PRO A 120 -14.42 5.35 -11.19
C PRO A 120 -13.86 3.97 -11.54
N PRO A 121 -12.59 3.88 -11.99
CA PRO A 121 -11.99 2.60 -12.34
C PRO A 121 -11.94 1.67 -11.12
N THR A 122 -12.26 0.40 -11.35
CA THR A 122 -12.27 -0.66 -10.33
C THR A 122 -10.90 -1.30 -10.17
N THR A 123 -10.15 -1.44 -11.27
CA THR A 123 -8.79 -1.98 -11.24
C THR A 123 -7.84 -1.18 -12.12
N PHE A 124 -6.56 -1.23 -11.75
CA PHE A 124 -5.45 -0.76 -12.57
C PHE A 124 -4.47 -1.91 -12.77
N ASN A 125 -4.21 -2.24 -14.03
CA ASN A 125 -3.33 -3.34 -14.41
C ASN A 125 -2.09 -2.78 -15.09
N PHE A 126 -0.92 -3.21 -14.60
CA PHE A 126 0.33 -2.94 -15.28
C PHE A 126 0.43 -3.79 -16.55
N GLY A 127 0.69 -3.14 -17.67
CA GLY A 127 0.93 -3.80 -18.94
C GLY A 127 2.35 -4.37 -19.03
N GLN A 128 2.55 -5.35 -19.90
CA GLN A 128 3.81 -6.06 -20.03
C GLN A 128 4.93 -5.16 -20.55
N LYS A 129 4.65 -4.26 -21.50
CA LYS A 129 5.65 -3.31 -22.01
C LYS A 129 6.06 -2.34 -20.93
N TYR A 130 5.11 -1.89 -20.10
CA TYR A 130 5.42 -1.04 -18.96
C TYR A 130 6.32 -1.75 -17.95
N LEU A 131 5.95 -2.97 -17.54
CA LEU A 131 6.76 -3.74 -16.59
C LEU A 131 8.17 -3.97 -17.13
N ALA A 132 8.33 -4.38 -18.38
CA ALA A 132 9.65 -4.65 -18.97
C ALA A 132 10.57 -3.42 -19.07
N ALA A 133 10.00 -2.21 -19.13
CA ALA A 133 10.78 -0.98 -19.27
C ALA A 133 11.12 -0.32 -17.92
N TYR A 134 10.31 -0.56 -16.88
CA TYR A 134 10.34 0.25 -15.65
C TYR A 134 10.38 -0.56 -14.34
N VAL A 135 10.27 -1.90 -14.38
CA VAL A 135 10.31 -2.79 -13.20
C VAL A 135 11.34 -3.89 -13.42
#